data_AF-A0A3P7JN60-F1
#
_entry.id   AF-A0A3P7JN60-F1
#
_cell.length_a   1.000
_cell.length_b   1.000
_cell.length_c   1.000
_cell.angle_alpha   90.00
_cell.angle_beta   90.00
_cell.angle_gamma   90.00
#
_symmetry.space_group_name_H-M   'P 1'
#
loop_
_entity.id
_entity.type
_entity.pdbx_description
1 polymer ?
#
loop_
_entity_poly.entity_id
_entity_poly.type
_entity_poly.pdbx_seq_one_letter_code
_entity_poly.pdbx_strand_id
1 'polypeptide(L)'
;MVVKVPPKRWTDLSIPDQTDKLSDVFPEIVNRILKYQAYKQQMFLLRYAGVDNALRQFGAGSDEAEQAIARIDLYIHELQQKLEEHNLFTSTNLLVLSDHGLAQIEEEEQFYLEECLSDYSKVVKVVNLHSMLMVFTEPEDEGHV
;
A
#
# COMPACT_ATOMS: atom_id res chain seq x y z
N MET A 1 7.71 -21.06 18.57
CA MET A 1 6.36 -20.46 18.42
C MET A 1 6.10 -20.34 16.93
N VAL A 2 5.06 -21.00 16.39
CA VAL A 2 4.79 -21.00 14.94
C VAL A 2 3.66 -20.02 14.67
N VAL A 3 3.96 -18.92 13.99
CA VAL A 3 2.94 -17.98 13.50
C VAL A 3 2.12 -18.71 12.44
N LYS A 4 0.84 -18.96 12.73
CA LYS A 4 -0.08 -19.57 11.76
C LYS A 4 -0.66 -18.49 10.86
N VAL A 5 -0.13 -18.36 9.65
CA VAL A 5 -0.70 -17.51 8.61
C VAL A 5 -1.81 -18.30 7.91
N PRO A 6 -3.06 -17.78 7.85
CA PRO A 6 -4.11 -18.42 7.06
C PRO A 6 -3.69 -18.54 5.59
N PRO A 7 -3.96 -19.67 4.92
CA PRO A 7 -3.58 -19.87 3.52
C PRO A 7 -4.32 -18.92 2.56
N LYS A 8 -5.47 -18.38 2.99
CA LYS A 8 -6.26 -17.42 2.23
C LYS A 8 -6.27 -16.07 2.95
N ARG A 9 -5.82 -15.02 2.26
CA ARG A 9 -5.95 -13.63 2.72
C ARG A 9 -7.42 -13.21 2.66
N TRP A 10 -7.87 -12.35 3.58
CA TRP A 10 -9.23 -11.80 3.54
C TRP A 10 -9.39 -10.76 2.44
N THR A 11 -8.32 -10.04 2.15
CA THR A 11 -8.26 -9.05 1.08
C THR A 11 -7.13 -9.40 0.12
N ASP A 12 -7.42 -9.27 -1.17
CA ASP A 12 -6.43 -9.25 -2.22
C ASP A 12 -6.02 -7.79 -2.45
N LEU A 13 -4.76 -7.49 -2.09
CA LEU A 13 -4.21 -6.15 -2.19
C LEU A 13 -4.02 -5.67 -3.64
N SER A 14 -4.17 -6.57 -4.61
CA SER A 14 -4.15 -6.24 -6.04
C SER A 14 -5.51 -5.78 -6.57
N ILE A 15 -6.60 -5.89 -5.80
CA ILE A 15 -7.95 -5.47 -6.18
C ILE A 15 -8.28 -4.13 -5.50
N PRO A 16 -8.28 -3.00 -6.23
CA PRO A 16 -8.47 -1.66 -5.64
C PRO A 16 -9.77 -1.53 -4.82
N ASP A 17 -10.86 -2.13 -5.30
CA ASP A 17 -12.15 -2.10 -4.60
C ASP A 17 -12.10 -2.68 -3.19
N GLN A 18 -11.20 -3.64 -2.93
CA GLN A 18 -11.03 -4.23 -1.60
C GLN A 18 -10.13 -3.39 -0.70
N THR A 19 -9.18 -2.65 -1.26
CA THR A 19 -8.30 -1.75 -0.50
C THR A 19 -8.96 -0.43 -0.17
N ASP A 20 -10.01 -0.03 -0.90
CA ASP A 20 -10.69 1.25 -0.69
C ASP A 20 -11.87 1.17 0.28
N LYS A 21 -12.32 -0.04 0.63
CA LYS A 21 -13.45 -0.32 1.53
C LYS A 21 -13.01 -0.98 2.84
N LEU A 22 -12.00 -0.41 3.49
CA LEU A 22 -11.44 -0.97 4.73
C LEU A 22 -12.48 -1.08 5.86
N SER A 23 -13.45 -0.18 5.92
CA SER A 23 -14.53 -0.21 6.91
C SER A 23 -15.26 -1.54 6.96
N ASP A 24 -15.42 -2.21 5.81
CA ASP A 24 -16.18 -3.45 5.68
C ASP A 24 -15.52 -4.62 6.43
N VAL A 25 -14.19 -4.57 6.63
CA VAL A 25 -13.45 -5.64 7.32
C VAL A 25 -13.31 -5.41 8.83
N PHE A 26 -13.59 -4.21 9.34
CA PHE A 26 -13.40 -3.90 10.77
C PHE A 26 -14.20 -4.81 11.72
N PRO A 27 -15.48 -5.14 11.48
CA PRO A 27 -16.21 -6.04 12.37
C PRO A 27 -15.54 -7.42 12.52
N GLU A 28 -15.02 -7.97 11.41
CA GLU A 28 -14.31 -9.25 11.44
C GLU A 28 -12.99 -9.15 12.21
N ILE A 29 -12.24 -8.06 12.04
CA ILE A 29 -10.99 -7.80 12.79
C ILE A 29 -11.26 -7.77 14.29
N VAL A 30 -12.27 -7.02 14.73
CA VAL A 30 -12.64 -6.93 16.15
C VAL A 30 -13.06 -8.28 16.70
N ASN A 31 -13.90 -9.01 15.97
CA ASN A 31 -14.32 -10.37 16.34
C ASN A 31 -13.12 -11.33 16.49
N ARG A 32 -12.12 -11.20 15.61
CA ARG A 32 -10.88 -12.00 15.68
C ARG A 32 -10.06 -11.65 16.90
N ILE A 33 -9.85 -10.36 17.14
CA ILE A 33 -9.11 -9.89 18.31
C ILE A 33 -9.74 -10.48 19.57
N LEU A 34 -11.06 -10.34 19.73
CA LEU A 34 -11.82 -10.91 20.85
C LEU A 34 -11.65 -12.43 20.96
N LYS A 35 -11.88 -13.15 19.86
CA LYS A 35 -11.81 -14.62 19.83
C LYS A 35 -10.43 -15.15 20.22
N TYR A 36 -9.37 -14.45 19.84
CA TYR A 36 -8.00 -14.90 20.06
C TYR A 36 -7.26 -14.09 21.13
N GLN A 37 -7.96 -13.28 21.93
CA GLN A 37 -7.34 -12.44 22.98
C GLN A 37 -6.45 -13.26 23.92
N ALA A 38 -6.85 -14.48 24.26
CA ALA A 38 -6.08 -15.39 25.12
C ALA A 38 -4.66 -15.69 24.61
N TYR A 39 -4.44 -15.63 23.28
CA TYR A 39 -3.13 -15.90 22.68
C TYR A 39 -2.20 -14.70 22.70
N LYS A 40 -2.72 -13.48 22.93
CA LYS A 40 -2.01 -12.18 23.05
C LYS A 40 -1.08 -11.75 21.91
N GLN A 41 -0.70 -12.64 21.00
CA GLN A 41 0.18 -12.38 19.87
C GLN A 41 -0.62 -12.49 18.59
N GLN A 42 -1.24 -11.37 18.22
CA GLN A 42 -2.01 -11.22 17.00
C GLN A 42 -1.41 -10.05 16.21
N MET A 43 -1.36 -10.19 14.90
CA MET A 43 -0.94 -9.13 13.99
C MET A 43 -1.93 -9.08 12.84
N PHE A 44 -2.46 -7.90 12.59
CA PHE A 44 -3.33 -7.59 11.47
C PHE A 44 -2.62 -6.59 10.59
N LEU A 45 -2.65 -6.83 9.28
CA LEU A 45 -2.09 -5.92 8.28
C LEU A 45 -3.24 -5.47 7.38
N LEU A 46 -3.39 -4.16 7.28
CA LEU A 46 -4.38 -3.50 6.44
C LEU A 46 -3.63 -2.56 5.49
N ARG A 47 -4.10 -2.47 4.25
CA ARG A 47 -3.55 -1.56 3.24
C ARG A 47 -4.70 -0.78 2.63
N TYR A 48 -4.54 0.54 2.61
CA TYR A 48 -5.43 1.47 1.93
C TYR A 48 -4.72 2.01 0.69
N ALA A 49 -5.36 1.96 -0.49
CA ALA A 49 -4.76 2.44 -1.74
C ALA A 49 -5.34 3.80 -2.19
N GLY A 50 -6.47 4.23 -1.64
CA GLY A 50 -7.21 5.39 -2.12
C GLY A 50 -6.42 6.70 -2.17
N VAL A 51 -5.51 6.95 -1.21
CA VAL A 51 -4.65 8.15 -1.22
C VAL A 51 -3.65 8.10 -2.37
N ASP A 52 -2.92 6.99 -2.55
CA ASP A 52 -1.96 6.84 -3.66
C ASP A 52 -2.68 6.95 -5.02
N ASN A 53 -3.83 6.30 -5.16
CA ASN A 53 -4.64 6.37 -6.37
C ASN A 53 -5.05 7.80 -6.70
N ALA A 54 -5.54 8.56 -5.71
CA ALA A 54 -5.94 9.96 -5.90
C ALA A 54 -4.75 10.85 -6.26
N LEU A 55 -3.63 10.70 -5.55
CA LEU A 55 -2.42 11.47 -5.80
C LEU A 55 -1.83 11.20 -7.20
N ARG A 56 -1.83 9.95 -7.66
CA ARG A 56 -1.34 9.59 -9.00
C ARG A 56 -2.25 10.05 -10.12
N GLN A 57 -3.56 10.08 -9.90
CA GLN A 57 -4.54 10.43 -10.94
C GLN A 57 -4.80 11.93 -11.03
N PHE A 58 -4.80 12.64 -9.91
CA PHE A 58 -5.22 14.05 -9.82
C PHE A 58 -4.12 15.00 -9.33
N GLY A 59 -3.01 14.45 -8.82
CA GLY A 59 -1.88 15.24 -8.32
C GLY A 59 -2.02 15.66 -6.86
N ALA A 60 -0.96 16.28 -6.34
CA ALA A 60 -0.97 16.87 -5.01
C ALA A 60 -1.88 18.11 -4.98
N GLY A 61 -2.63 18.29 -3.88
CA GLY A 61 -3.49 19.46 -3.68
C GLY A 61 -4.80 19.46 -4.48
N SER A 62 -5.18 18.33 -5.07
CA SER A 62 -6.49 18.16 -5.69
C SER A 62 -7.56 17.88 -4.63
N ASP A 63 -8.82 18.23 -4.94
CA ASP A 63 -9.97 17.92 -4.09
C ASP A 63 -10.09 16.41 -3.84
N GLU A 64 -9.75 15.57 -4.83
CA GLU A 64 -9.79 14.11 -4.71
C GLU A 64 -8.74 13.59 -3.72
N ALA A 65 -7.53 14.16 -3.72
CA ALA A 65 -6.50 13.81 -2.75
C ALA A 65 -6.92 14.20 -1.33
N GLU A 66 -7.48 15.40 -1.15
CA GLU A 66 -8.02 15.83 0.14
C GLU A 66 -9.18 14.93 0.62
N GLN A 67 -10.09 14.56 -0.28
CA GLN A 67 -11.19 13.65 0.03
C GLN A 67 -10.70 12.24 0.38
N ALA A 68 -9.65 11.74 -0.29
CA ALA A 68 -9.07 10.44 0.02
C ALA A 68 -8.40 10.43 1.41
N ILE A 69 -7.72 11.52 1.79
CA ILE A 69 -7.15 11.71 3.13
C ILE A 69 -8.25 11.77 4.19
N ALA A 70 -9.29 12.56 3.95
CA ALA A 70 -10.44 12.66 4.87
C ALA A 70 -11.13 11.30 5.05
N ARG A 71 -11.22 10.50 3.99
CA ARG A 71 -11.83 9.16 4.03
C ARG A 71 -11.02 8.18 4.89
N ILE A 72 -9.70 8.14 4.75
CA ILE A 72 -8.88 7.25 5.58
C ILE A 72 -8.85 7.69 7.04
N ASP A 73 -8.88 9.00 7.32
CA ASP A 73 -9.02 9.52 8.69
C ASP A 73 -10.33 9.03 9.34
N LEU A 74 -11.45 9.13 8.61
CA LEU A 74 -12.74 8.59 9.05
C LEU A 74 -12.67 7.09 9.33
N TYR A 75 -12.03 6.31 8.45
CA TYR A 75 -11.87 4.86 8.66
C TYR A 75 -11.00 4.54 9.88
N ILE A 76 -9.93 5.31 10.13
CA ILE A 76 -9.13 5.15 11.34
C ILE A 76 -9.99 5.41 12.57
N HIS A 77 -10.80 6.49 12.55
CA HIS A 77 -11.72 6.82 13.64
C HIS A 77 -12.75 5.71 13.88
N GLU A 78 -13.39 5.19 12.82
CA GLU A 78 -14.36 4.09 12.92
C GLU A 78 -13.74 2.82 13.52
N LEU A 79 -12.49 2.48 13.14
CA LEU A 79 -11.78 1.34 13.74
C LEU A 79 -11.52 1.58 15.23
N GLN A 80 -11.07 2.78 15.61
CA GLN A 80 -10.83 3.15 17.00
C GLN A 80 -12.12 3.04 17.83
N GLN A 81 -13.24 3.58 17.34
CA GLN A 81 -14.55 3.47 18.01
C GLN A 81 -14.95 2.02 18.24
N LYS A 82 -14.83 1.15 17.21
CA LYS A 82 -15.14 -0.27 17.37
C LYS A 82 -14.20 -0.97 18.37
N LEU A 83 -12.94 -0.57 18.44
CA LEU A 83 -12.03 -1.10 19.46
C LEU A 83 -12.43 -0.61 20.86
N GLU A 84 -12.86 0.64 21.02
CA GLU A 84 -13.34 1.19 22.30
C GLU A 84 -14.62 0.49 22.79
N GLU A 85 -15.61 0.29 21.91
CA GLU A 85 -16.87 -0.42 22.21
C GLU A 85 -16.65 -1.80 22.81
N HIS A 86 -15.54 -2.45 22.45
CA HIS A 86 -15.17 -3.79 22.89
C HIS A 86 -14.06 -3.81 23.94
N ASN A 87 -13.69 -2.67 24.53
CA ASN A 87 -12.60 -2.52 25.52
C ASN A 87 -11.23 -3.00 25.01
N LEU A 88 -11.01 -2.93 23.69
CA LEU A 88 -9.78 -3.34 23.02
C LEU A 88 -8.83 -2.18 22.75
N PHE A 89 -9.31 -0.93 22.78
CA PHE A 89 -8.51 0.24 22.42
C PHE A 89 -7.20 0.34 23.21
N THR A 90 -7.26 0.18 24.53
CA THR A 90 -6.07 0.26 25.40
C THR A 90 -5.16 -0.97 25.33
N SER A 91 -5.63 -2.07 24.75
CA SER A 91 -4.88 -3.34 24.63
C SER A 91 -4.41 -3.62 23.21
N THR A 92 -4.68 -2.72 22.26
CA THR A 92 -4.33 -2.86 20.85
C THR A 92 -3.39 -1.74 20.44
N ASN A 93 -2.22 -2.08 19.93
CA ASN A 93 -1.31 -1.11 19.33
C ASN A 93 -1.73 -0.87 17.87
N LEU A 94 -2.20 0.34 17.56
CA LEU A 94 -2.48 0.76 16.19
C LEU A 94 -1.30 1.56 15.64
N LEU A 95 -0.71 1.07 14.55
CA LEU A 95 0.34 1.77 13.81
C LEU A 95 -0.19 2.14 12.43
N VAL A 96 -0.17 3.44 12.12
CA VAL A 96 -0.52 3.97 10.80
C VAL A 96 0.77 4.44 10.14
N LEU A 97 1.07 3.91 8.96
CA LEU A 97 2.26 4.24 8.20
C LEU A 97 1.93 4.29 6.70
N SER A 98 2.83 4.91 5.95
CA SER A 98 2.85 4.90 4.49
C SER A 98 4.13 4.19 4.03
N ASP A 99 4.08 3.57 2.86
CA ASP A 99 5.21 2.94 2.18
C ASP A 99 6.14 3.99 1.51
N HIS A 100 5.57 5.05 0.95
CA HIS A 100 6.33 6.13 0.29
C HIS A 100 5.56 7.46 0.23
N GLY A 101 6.30 8.55 -0.01
CA GLY A 101 5.71 9.86 -0.31
C GLY A 101 5.29 10.00 -1.78
N LEU A 102 4.93 11.23 -2.17
CA LEU A 102 4.72 11.64 -3.55
C LEU A 102 5.82 12.63 -3.95
N ALA A 103 6.36 12.47 -5.17
CA ALA A 103 7.16 13.48 -5.83
C ALA A 103 6.43 13.95 -7.09
N GLN A 104 6.28 15.26 -7.26
CA GLN A 104 5.75 15.83 -8.49
C GLN A 104 6.80 15.72 -9.59
N ILE A 105 6.39 15.22 -10.76
CA ILE A 105 7.26 15.11 -11.94
C ILE A 105 6.89 16.23 -12.89
N GLU A 106 7.85 17.06 -13.27
CA GLU A 106 7.70 18.04 -14.34
C GLU A 106 7.92 17.30 -15.67
N GLU A 107 6.88 17.19 -16.50
CA GLU A 107 6.94 16.44 -17.77
C GLU A 107 7.84 17.09 -18.83
N GLU A 108 8.34 18.31 -18.59
CA GLU A 108 9.19 19.05 -19.54
C GLU A 108 10.60 18.46 -19.65
N GLU A 109 11.06 17.69 -18.66
CA GLU A 109 12.38 17.01 -18.68
C GLU A 109 12.23 15.51 -18.97
N GLN A 110 11.93 15.17 -20.24
CA GLN A 110 11.96 13.79 -20.71
C GLN A 110 13.33 13.44 -21.27
N PHE A 111 13.91 12.35 -20.79
CA PHE A 111 15.15 11.78 -21.31
C PHE A 111 14.84 10.55 -22.16
N TYR A 112 15.23 10.59 -23.42
CA TYR A 112 15.20 9.39 -24.27
C TYR A 112 16.44 8.55 -24.00
N LEU A 113 16.26 7.26 -23.71
CA LEU A 113 17.38 6.35 -23.42
C LEU A 113 18.38 6.28 -24.58
N GLU A 114 17.88 6.36 -25.81
CA GLU A 114 18.66 6.39 -27.04
C GLU A 114 19.60 7.61 -27.11
N GLU A 115 19.22 8.73 -26.49
CA GLU A 115 20.03 9.96 -26.42
C GLU A 115 21.00 9.93 -25.23
N CYS A 116 20.72 9.12 -24.21
CA CYS A 116 21.51 9.03 -22.99
C CYS A 116 22.61 7.96 -23.03
N LEU A 117 22.48 6.96 -23.90
CA LEU A 117 23.40 5.82 -23.99
C LEU A 117 24.21 5.88 -25.29
N SER A 118 25.54 5.79 -25.19
CA SER A 118 26.43 5.83 -26.35
C SER A 118 26.28 4.63 -27.29
N ASP A 119 25.77 3.50 -26.79
CA ASP A 119 25.58 2.26 -27.55
C ASP A 119 24.28 1.57 -27.11
N TYR A 120 23.16 2.06 -27.62
CA TYR A 120 21.82 1.54 -27.31
C TYR A 120 21.61 0.08 -27.78
N SER A 121 22.42 -0.40 -28.72
CA SER A 121 22.28 -1.77 -29.27
C SER A 121 22.53 -2.88 -28.25
N LYS A 122 23.19 -2.54 -27.13
CA LYS A 122 23.46 -3.45 -26.02
C LYS A 122 22.29 -3.59 -25.05
N VAL A 123 21.28 -2.74 -25.14
CA VAL A 123 20.10 -2.81 -24.27
C VAL A 123 19.24 -3.99 -24.71
N VAL A 124 19.09 -4.97 -23.83
CA VAL A 124 18.28 -6.17 -24.08
C VAL A 124 16.89 -6.03 -23.46
N LYS A 125 16.80 -5.37 -22.30
CA LYS A 125 15.54 -5.20 -21.57
C LYS A 125 15.57 -3.90 -20.77
N VAL A 126 14.43 -3.23 -20.75
CA VAL A 126 14.19 -2.06 -19.92
C VAL A 126 13.02 -2.37 -19.00
N VAL A 127 13.23 -2.28 -17.69
CA VAL A 127 12.17 -2.40 -16.69
C VAL A 127 12.00 -1.05 -16.03
N ASN A 128 10.81 -0.47 -16.18
CA ASN A 128 10.43 0.77 -15.53
C ASN A 128 9.55 0.46 -14.32
N LEU A 129 9.99 0.84 -13.12
CA LEU A 129 9.29 0.60 -11.87
C LEU A 129 9.33 1.87 -11.00
N HIS A 130 8.18 2.52 -10.83
CA HIS A 130 8.06 3.81 -10.13
C HIS A 130 9.01 4.88 -10.71
N SER A 131 9.91 5.44 -9.89
CA SER A 131 10.94 6.40 -10.29
C SER A 131 12.28 5.75 -10.66
N MET A 132 12.31 4.41 -10.76
CA MET A 132 13.52 3.65 -11.08
C MET A 132 13.41 3.01 -12.45
N LEU A 133 14.49 3.14 -13.22
CA LEU A 133 14.69 2.45 -14.47
C LEU A 133 15.83 1.46 -14.32
N MET A 134 15.57 0.19 -14.63
CA MET A 134 16.58 -0.84 -14.73
C MET A 134 16.83 -1.15 -16.21
N VAL A 135 18.08 -1.06 -16.63
CA VAL A 135 18.52 -1.34 -18.00
C VAL A 135 19.44 -2.56 -17.94
N PHE A 136 19.06 -3.62 -18.65
CA PHE A 136 19.80 -4.88 -18.66
C PHE A 136 20.49 -5.05 -20.01
N THR A 137 21.76 -5.43 -19.96
CA THR A 137 22.58 -5.71 -21.15
C THR A 137 22.75 -7.20 -21.41
N GLU A 138 22.39 -8.05 -20.45
CA GLU A 138 22.46 -9.51 -20.56
C GLU A 138 21.14 -10.15 -20.11
N PRO A 139 20.67 -11.23 -20.76
CA PRO A 139 19.43 -11.91 -20.37
C PRO A 139 19.48 -12.59 -18.99
N GLU A 140 20.67 -12.91 -18.50
CA GLU A 140 20.90 -13.73 -17.29
C GLU A 140 20.96 -12.91 -15.98
N ASP A 141 21.02 -11.58 -16.07
CA ASP A 141 21.05 -10.66 -14.91
C ASP A 141 19.67 -10.53 -14.21
N GLU A 142 18.73 -11.41 -14.56
CA GLU A 142 17.32 -11.44 -14.14
C GLU A 142 17.07 -11.77 -12.66
N GLY A 143 18.07 -11.66 -11.78
CA GLY A 143 17.95 -11.92 -10.34
C GLY A 143 16.59 -11.43 -9.84
N HIS A 144 15.70 -12.38 -9.53
CA HIS A 144 14.25 -12.18 -9.55
C HIS A 144 13.81 -10.90 -8.84
N VAL A 145 13.46 -9.89 -9.64
CA VAL A 145 12.84 -8.64 -9.16
C VAL A 145 11.37 -8.90 -8.86
#